data_AF-X1FR61-F1
#
_entry.id   AF-X1FR61-F1
#
_cell.length_a   1.000
_cell.length_b   1.000
_cell.length_c   1.000
_cell.angle_alpha   90.00
_cell.angle_beta   90.00
_cell.angle_gamma   90.00
#
_symmetry.space_group_name_H-M   'P 1'
#
loop_
_entity.id
_entity.type
_entity.pdbx_description
1 polymer ?
#
loop_
_entity_poly.entity_id
_entity_poly.type
_entity_poly.pdbx_seq_one_letter_code
_entity_poly.pdbx_strand_id
1 'polypeptide(L)'
;MSEGMKTKVGLSLEQEMIFSCDLGDMKVKDCYVDDTHKDEVDMLGPNPTRMLGLALLGCLSASFIFCLKKRKLTLDDLKAEAELINSGMSWNAGQLIITPIIVIKKLGIIECEISIL
;
A
#
# COMPACT_ATOMS: atom_id res chain seq x y z
N MET A 1 -2.97 3.73 28.79
CA MET A 1 -2.00 3.29 27.79
C MET A 1 -2.46 1.93 27.31
N SER A 2 -2.91 1.80 26.06
CA SER A 2 -3.29 0.48 25.53
C SER A 2 -2.01 -0.31 25.30
N GLU A 3 -1.90 -1.48 25.91
CA GLU A 3 -0.88 -2.46 25.55
C GLU A 3 -0.91 -2.66 24.03
N GLY A 4 0.24 -2.52 23.38
CA GLY A 4 0.33 -2.60 21.92
C GLY A 4 -0.15 -3.96 21.43
N MET A 5 -1.12 -3.97 20.53
CA MET A 5 -1.59 -5.19 19.88
C MET A 5 -0.46 -5.72 18.98
N LYS A 6 0.12 -6.86 19.33
CA LYS A 6 1.14 -7.53 18.51
C LYS A 6 0.44 -8.50 17.57
N THR A 7 0.29 -8.11 16.31
CA THR A 7 -0.21 -9.00 15.26
C THR A 7 0.97 -9.53 14.45
N LYS A 8 1.04 -10.84 14.25
CA LYS A 8 1.97 -11.45 13.29
C LYS A 8 1.29 -11.53 11.93
N VAL A 9 2.04 -11.22 10.89
CA VAL A 9 1.62 -11.38 9.49
C VAL A 9 2.72 -12.16 8.76
N GLY A 10 2.37 -12.81 7.66
CA GLY A 10 3.29 -13.66 6.91
C GLY A 10 2.88 -13.85 5.46
N LEU A 11 3.76 -14.52 4.71
CA LEU A 11 3.53 -14.96 3.34
C LEU A 11 3.89 -16.44 3.24
N SER A 12 3.10 -17.20 2.48
CA SER A 12 3.42 -18.57 2.08
C SER A 12 3.51 -18.65 0.56
N LEU A 13 4.53 -19.32 0.04
CA LEU A 13 4.65 -19.54 -1.40
C LEU A 13 3.65 -20.64 -1.80
N GLU A 14 2.76 -20.32 -2.73
CA GLU A 14 1.83 -21.30 -3.30
C GLU A 14 2.44 -21.94 -4.56
N GLN A 15 2.84 -21.10 -5.52
CA GLN A 15 3.44 -21.53 -6.78
C GLN A 15 4.26 -20.40 -7.39
N GLU A 16 5.49 -20.70 -7.82
CA GLU A 16 6.40 -19.75 -8.49
C GLU A 16 6.59 -18.40 -7.76
N MET A 17 5.88 -17.35 -8.19
CA MET A 17 5.91 -16.01 -7.60
C MET A 17 4.51 -15.57 -7.12
N ILE A 18 3.67 -16.56 -6.79
CA ILE A 18 2.34 -16.38 -6.19
C ILE A 18 2.43 -16.72 -4.71
N PHE A 19 2.15 -15.73 -3.86
CA PHE A 19 2.20 -15.86 -2.41
C PHE A 19 0.81 -15.65 -1.81
N SER A 20 0.39 -16.53 -0.91
CA SER A 20 -0.79 -16.29 -0.06
C SER A 20 -0.42 -15.44 1.16
N CYS A 21 -1.27 -14.50 1.55
CA CYS A 21 -1.06 -13.65 2.72
C CYS A 21 -1.68 -14.25 3.97
N ASP A 22 -0.91 -14.34 5.05
CA ASP A 22 -1.41 -14.52 6.41
C ASP A 22 -1.51 -13.16 7.09
N LEU A 23 -2.74 -12.68 7.31
CA LEU A 23 -3.03 -11.40 7.95
C LEU A 23 -3.48 -11.56 9.42
N GLY A 24 -3.19 -12.71 10.03
CA GLY A 24 -3.63 -13.04 11.39
C GLY A 24 -5.14 -13.24 11.48
N ASP A 25 -5.78 -12.67 12.50
CA ASP A 25 -7.22 -12.85 12.78
C ASP A 25 -8.16 -12.09 11.81
N MET A 26 -7.63 -11.54 10.72
CA MET A 26 -8.43 -10.80 9.73
C MET A 26 -9.31 -11.76 8.90
N LYS A 27 -10.54 -11.34 8.62
CA LYS A 27 -11.50 -12.12 7.81
C LYS A 27 -11.26 -12.05 6.29
N VAL A 28 -10.11 -11.55 5.86
CA VAL A 28 -9.79 -11.46 4.44
C VAL A 28 -9.50 -12.88 3.96
N LYS A 29 -10.43 -13.43 3.19
CA LYS A 29 -10.24 -14.70 2.50
C LYS A 29 -9.50 -14.42 1.20
N ASP A 30 -8.58 -15.30 0.82
CA ASP A 30 -7.95 -15.31 -0.50
C ASP A 30 -7.16 -14.03 -0.81
N CYS A 31 -6.23 -13.64 0.08
CA CYS A 31 -5.25 -12.60 -0.19
C CYS A 31 -4.03 -13.20 -0.88
N TYR A 32 -3.70 -12.68 -2.06
CA TYR A 32 -2.53 -13.10 -2.81
C TYR A 32 -1.66 -11.91 -3.22
N VAL A 33 -0.39 -12.20 -3.43
CA VAL A 33 0.56 -11.37 -4.17
C VAL A 33 1.00 -12.17 -5.38
N ASP A 34 0.84 -11.62 -6.58
CA ASP A 34 1.14 -12.30 -7.83
C ASP A 34 2.11 -11.45 -8.67
N ASP A 35 3.33 -11.95 -8.84
CA ASP A 35 4.35 -11.37 -9.73
C ASP A 35 4.67 -12.29 -10.91
N THR A 36 3.84 -13.33 -11.15
CA THR A 36 4.01 -14.30 -12.23
C THR A 36 3.40 -13.77 -13.53
N HIS A 37 2.18 -13.21 -13.46
CA HIS A 37 1.45 -12.78 -14.64
C HIS A 37 1.81 -11.34 -15.05
N LYS A 38 1.85 -11.07 -16.36
CA LYS A 38 2.09 -9.72 -16.89
C LYS A 38 0.80 -8.93 -17.05
N ASP A 39 -0.26 -9.60 -17.49
CA ASP A 39 -1.56 -9.02 -17.73
C ASP A 39 -2.38 -9.03 -16.44
N GLU A 40 -2.93 -7.86 -16.09
CA GLU A 40 -3.61 -7.65 -14.81
C GLU A 40 -4.84 -8.54 -14.62
N VAL A 41 -5.49 -8.92 -15.73
CA VAL A 41 -6.70 -9.73 -15.74
C VAL A 41 -6.45 -11.18 -15.30
N ASP A 42 -5.19 -11.64 -15.38
CA ASP A 42 -4.79 -13.00 -15.04
C ASP A 42 -4.17 -13.11 -13.64
N MET A 43 -3.93 -11.97 -12.97
CA MET A 43 -3.32 -11.93 -11.64
C MET A 43 -4.32 -12.36 -10.54
N LEU A 44 -3.89 -13.25 -9.66
CA LEU A 44 -4.69 -13.64 -8.48
C LEU A 44 -4.73 -12.57 -7.37
N GLY A 45 -3.76 -11.66 -7.39
CA GLY A 45 -3.64 -10.54 -6.46
C GLY A 45 -2.69 -9.48 -7.01
N PRO A 46 -2.56 -8.32 -6.35
CA PRO A 46 -1.63 -7.29 -6.81
C PRO A 46 -0.20 -7.81 -6.83
N ASN A 47 0.60 -7.34 -7.78
CA ASN A 47 2.05 -7.51 -7.68
C ASN A 47 2.60 -6.81 -6.42
N PRO A 48 3.79 -7.21 -5.93
CA PRO A 48 4.32 -6.68 -4.67
C PRO A 48 4.45 -5.15 -4.65
N THR A 49 4.82 -4.53 -5.78
CA THR A 49 4.97 -3.07 -5.91
C THR A 49 3.64 -2.34 -5.71
N ARG A 50 2.54 -2.84 -6.30
CA ARG A 50 1.19 -2.29 -6.12
C ARG A 50 0.71 -2.46 -4.69
N MET A 51 0.93 -3.64 -4.10
CA MET A 51 0.55 -3.90 -2.70
C MET A 51 1.25 -2.95 -1.74
N LEU A 52 2.56 -2.74 -1.93
CA LEU A 52 3.36 -1.79 -1.15
C LEU A 52 2.87 -0.35 -1.32
N GLY A 53 2.62 0.09 -2.55
CA GLY A 53 2.06 1.41 -2.84
C GLY A 53 0.75 1.67 -2.09
N LEU A 54 -0.18 0.71 -2.12
CA LEU A 54 -1.44 0.79 -1.39
C LEU A 54 -1.25 0.80 0.13
N ALA A 55 -0.34 -0.02 0.67
CA ALA A 55 -0.03 -0.05 2.09
C ALA A 55 0.50 1.31 2.58
N LEU A 56 1.42 1.93 1.82
CA LEU A 56 1.95 3.26 2.12
C LEU A 56 0.87 4.34 2.01
N LEU A 57 0.06 4.33 0.95
CA LEU A 57 -1.06 5.26 0.81
C LEU A 57 -2.02 5.18 1.99
N GLY A 58 -2.38 3.96 2.42
CA GLY A 58 -3.23 3.73 3.58
C GLY A 58 -2.63 4.30 4.87
N CYS A 59 -1.36 4.01 5.14
CA CYS A 59 -0.64 4.51 6.31
C CYS A 59 -0.55 6.05 6.36
N LEU A 60 -0.21 6.68 5.24
CA LEU A 60 -0.11 8.14 5.14
C LEU A 60 -1.49 8.79 5.28
N SER A 61 -2.50 8.24 4.59
CA SER A 61 -3.87 8.73 4.67
C SER A 61 -4.42 8.64 6.09
N ALA A 62 -4.19 7.53 6.79
CA ALA A 62 -4.59 7.37 8.19
C ALA A 62 -3.90 8.37 9.11
N SER A 63 -2.59 8.57 8.94
CA SER A 63 -1.81 9.56 9.70
C SER A 63 -2.33 10.97 9.46
N PHE A 64 -2.67 11.29 8.21
CA PHE A 64 -3.22 12.57 7.83
C PHE A 64 -4.62 12.81 8.41
N ILE A 65 -5.52 11.83 8.31
CA ILE A 65 -6.87 11.89 8.91
C ILE A 65 -6.75 12.12 10.43
N PHE A 66 -5.83 11.43 11.10
CA PHE A 66 -5.59 11.61 12.53
C PHE A 66 -5.19 13.06 12.87
N CYS A 67 -4.32 13.67 12.06
CA CYS A 67 -3.93 15.07 12.19
C CYS A 67 -5.10 16.04 11.97
N LEU A 68 -5.98 15.77 10.99
CA LEU A 68 -7.13 16.63 10.72
C LEU A 68 -8.22 16.54 11.80
N LYS A 69 -8.45 15.35 12.36
CA LYS A 69 -9.37 15.17 13.50
C LYS A 69 -8.97 16.04 14.69
N LYS A 70 -7.67 16.19 14.97
CA LYS A 70 -7.18 17.11 16.02
C LYS A 70 -7.55 18.58 15.77
N ARG A 71 -7.78 18.97 14.50
CA ARG A 71 -8.12 20.34 14.09
C ARG A 71 -9.62 20.55 13.81
N LYS A 72 -10.48 19.55 14.08
CA LYS A 72 -11.94 19.58 13.83
C LYS A 72 -12.32 19.91 12.37
N LEU A 73 -11.46 19.56 11.41
CA LEU A 73 -11.77 19.69 9.99
C LEU A 73 -12.49 18.43 9.51
N THR A 74 -13.65 18.59 8.86
CA THR A 74 -14.37 17.49 8.22
C THR A 74 -13.73 17.17 6.87
N LEU A 75 -13.54 15.87 6.60
CA LEU A 75 -13.05 15.36 5.33
C LEU A 75 -14.23 14.81 4.54
N ASP A 76 -14.74 15.61 3.61
CA ASP A 76 -15.90 15.20 2.82
C ASP A 76 -15.46 14.46 1.53
N ASP A 77 -14.18 14.57 1.13
CA ASP A 77 -13.66 13.99 -0.11
C ASP A 77 -12.12 13.76 -0.07
N LEU A 78 -11.63 12.71 0.62
CA LEU A 78 -10.22 12.31 0.56
C LEU A 78 -10.00 11.34 -0.60
N LYS A 79 -9.16 11.71 -1.57
CA LYS A 79 -8.68 10.82 -2.63
C LYS A 79 -7.16 10.71 -2.53
N ALA A 80 -6.64 9.49 -2.51
CA ALA A 80 -5.21 9.24 -2.45
C ALA A 80 -4.81 8.33 -3.61
N GLU A 81 -3.78 8.74 -4.35
CA GLU A 81 -3.26 8.05 -5.52
C GLU A 81 -1.75 7.93 -5.37
N ALA A 82 -1.12 6.93 -5.99
CA ALA A 82 0.34 6.84 -6.02
C ALA A 82 0.78 6.46 -7.43
N GLU A 83 1.83 7.13 -7.89
CA GLU A 83 2.58 6.70 -9.05
C GLU A 83 3.72 5.79 -8.61
N LEU A 84 3.86 4.66 -9.31
CA LEU A 84 4.83 3.62 -9.00
C LEU A 84 5.82 3.53 -10.17
N ILE A 85 7.06 3.94 -9.93
CA ILE A 85 8.11 3.89 -10.95
C ILE A 85 9.12 2.82 -10.54
N ASN A 86 9.21 1.77 -11.35
CA ASN A 86 10.19 0.71 -11.15
C ASN A 86 11.39 0.97 -12.07
N SER A 87 12.53 1.40 -11.49
CA SER A 87 13.71 1.82 -12.26
C SER A 87 14.67 0.66 -12.57
N GLY A 88 14.14 -0.56 -12.75
CA GLY A 88 14.92 -1.77 -13.06
C GLY A 88 14.05 -2.91 -13.56
N MET A 89 14.54 -3.66 -14.55
CA MET A 89 13.97 -4.95 -14.94
C MET A 89 14.57 -6.02 -14.02
N SER A 90 13.72 -6.68 -13.23
CA SER A 90 14.07 -7.65 -12.18
C SER A 90 14.53 -7.04 -10.86
N TRP A 91 14.13 -7.65 -9.75
CA TRP A 91 14.40 -7.32 -8.34
C TRP A 91 15.90 -7.24 -7.94
N ASN A 92 16.80 -7.22 -8.92
CA ASN A 92 18.23 -7.06 -8.73
C ASN A 92 18.58 -5.57 -8.84
N ALA A 93 18.61 -4.89 -7.71
CA ALA A 93 19.13 -3.52 -7.55
C ALA A 93 18.40 -2.39 -8.30
N GLY A 94 17.07 -2.47 -8.41
CA GLY A 94 16.22 -1.35 -8.84
C GLY A 94 15.74 -0.52 -7.65
N GLN A 95 15.83 0.82 -7.74
CA GLN A 95 15.18 1.71 -6.79
C GLN A 95 13.68 1.76 -7.09
N LEU A 96 12.85 1.53 -6.07
CA LEU A 96 11.41 1.74 -6.15
C LEU A 96 11.09 3.14 -5.62
N ILE A 97 10.61 3.99 -6.52
CA ILE A 97 10.13 5.33 -6.18
C ILE A 97 8.61 5.29 -6.13
N ILE A 98 8.06 5.66 -4.98
CA ILE A 98 6.62 5.73 -4.75
C ILE A 98 6.30 7.19 -4.42
N THR A 99 5.50 7.82 -5.28
CA THR A 99 5.09 9.21 -5.08
C THR A 99 3.59 9.24 -4.74
N PRO A 100 3.22 9.16 -3.45
CA PRO A 100 1.84 9.34 -3.02
C PRO A 100 1.37 10.80 -3.18
N ILE A 101 0.23 10.95 -3.83
CA ILE A 101 -0.50 12.20 -4.00
C ILE A 101 -1.81 12.09 -3.21
N ILE A 102 -2.00 12.97 -2.24
CA ILE A 102 -3.24 13.07 -1.46
C ILE A 102 -3.97 14.35 -1.88
N VAL A 103 -5.15 14.20 -2.46
CA VAL A 103 -6.00 15.31 -2.89
C VAL A 103 -7.15 15.49 -1.90
N ILE A 104 -7.29 16.71 -1.39
CA ILE A 104 -8.40 17.10 -0.51
C ILE A 104 -9.04 18.36 -1.07
N LYS A 105 -10.31 18.29 -1.46
CA LYS A 105 -11.02 19.42 -2.11
C LYS A 105 -10.90 20.75 -1.35
N LYS A 106 -10.84 20.71 -0.02
CA LYS A 106 -10.81 21.90 0.84
C LYS A 106 -9.40 22.44 1.16
N LEU A 107 -8.36 21.62 0.99
CA LEU A 107 -6.98 21.94 1.39
C LEU A 107 -5.98 21.97 0.23
N GLY A 108 -6.38 21.50 -0.97
CA GLY A 108 -5.51 21.39 -2.13
C GLY A 108 -4.83 20.02 -2.23
N ILE A 109 -3.78 19.96 -3.05
CA ILE A 109 -2.98 18.75 -3.30
C ILE A 109 -1.80 18.72 -2.32
N ILE A 110 -1.59 17.58 -1.67
CA ILE A 110 -0.42 17.29 -0.84
C ILE A 110 0.37 16.19 -1.53
N GLU A 111 1.59 16.50 -1.98
CA GLU A 111 2.51 15.54 -2.59
C GLU A 111 3.57 15.14 -1.56
N CYS A 112 3.87 13.85 -1.49
CA CYS A 112 4.96 13.31 -0.70
C CYS A 112 5.74 12.34 -1.60
N GLU A 113 7.06 12.32 -1.49
CA GLU A 113 7.91 11.36 -2.22
C GLU A 113 8.54 10.40 -1.21
N ILE A 114 8.40 9.10 -1.44
CA ILE A 114 9.02 8.04 -0.63
C ILE A 114 9.90 7.20 -1.54
N SER A 115 11.20 7.24 -1.29
CA SER A 115 12.19 6.37 -1.92
C SER A 115 12.51 5.20 -1.00
N ILE A 116 12.39 3.97 -1.51
CA ILE A 116 12.79 2.75 -0.81
C ILE A 116 13.98 2.16 -1.57
N LEU A 117 15.11 2.04 -0.87
CA LEU A 117 16.40 1.52 -1.37
C LEU A 117 16.55 0.03 -1.04
#